data_AF-A0A3A8ULA0-F1
#
_entry.id   AF-A0A3A8ULA0-F1
#
_cell.length_a   1.000
_cell.length_b   1.000
_cell.length_c   1.000
_cell.angle_alpha   90.00
_cell.angle_beta   90.00
_cell.angle_gamma   90.00
#
_symmetry.space_group_name_H-M   'P 1'
#
loop_
_entity.id
_entity.type
_entity.pdbx_description
1 polymer ?
#
loop_
_entity_poly.entity_id
_entity_poly.type
_entity_poly.pdbx_seq_one_letter_code
_entity_poly.pdbx_strand_id
1 'polypeptide(L)'
;MKTFNSSEKSYRKQRALAYIVYMMAGSYFSLGSSNRRPSNLYLHYAEMPREKQYQYESRVISSMEALGKEFLQSIATLRCNVRCKFCGDDILLEFCTGGFEGLQCRIQKNCTFQLAPIGG
;
A
#
# COMPACT_ATOMS: atom_id res chain seq x y z
N MET A 1 14.66 -25.67 19.58
CA MET A 1 15.14 -24.61 18.65
C MET A 1 13.94 -23.87 18.07
N LYS A 2 13.86 -22.54 18.27
CA LYS A 2 12.69 -21.70 17.96
C LYS A 2 12.69 -21.28 16.49
N THR A 3 11.89 -21.92 15.64
CA THR A 3 11.65 -21.54 14.23
C THR A 3 10.53 -20.48 14.04
N PHE A 4 10.14 -19.78 15.11
CA PHE A 4 9.05 -18.78 15.07
C PHE A 4 9.48 -17.38 14.62
N ASN A 5 10.77 -17.11 14.44
CA ASN A 5 11.28 -15.73 14.39
C ASN A 5 11.32 -15.08 12.99
N SER A 6 11.37 -15.88 11.91
CA SER A 6 11.54 -15.34 10.55
C SER A 6 10.20 -14.98 9.88
N SER A 7 9.19 -15.84 10.06
CA SER A 7 7.85 -15.66 9.49
C SER A 7 7.12 -14.46 10.11
N GLU A 8 7.15 -14.31 11.44
CA GLU A 8 6.58 -13.14 12.12
C GLU A 8 7.26 -11.83 11.69
N LYS A 9 8.60 -11.83 11.59
CA LYS A 9 9.36 -10.66 11.18
C LYS A 9 9.04 -10.24 9.75
N SER A 10 8.84 -11.20 8.85
CA SER A 10 8.41 -10.93 7.47
C SER A 10 7.00 -10.35 7.44
N TYR A 11 6.08 -10.91 8.23
CA TYR A 11 4.70 -10.45 8.33
C TYR A 11 4.57 -9.03 8.89
N ARG A 12 5.36 -8.69 9.93
CA ARG A 12 5.41 -7.31 10.47
C ARG A 12 5.89 -6.32 9.41
N LYS A 13 6.96 -6.64 8.68
CA LYS A 13 7.46 -5.78 7.60
C LYS A 13 6.45 -5.62 6.47
N GLN A 14 5.78 -6.71 6.07
CA GLN A 14 4.76 -6.68 5.03
C GLN A 14 3.59 -5.75 5.42
N ARG A 15 3.17 -5.80 6.68
CA ARG A 15 2.13 -4.91 7.23
C ARG A 15 2.57 -3.46 7.32
N ALA A 16 3.82 -3.21 7.69
CA ALA A 16 4.39 -1.86 7.67
C ALA A 16 4.45 -1.29 6.24
N LEU A 17 4.87 -2.10 5.27
CA LEU A 17 4.85 -1.72 3.86
C LEU A 17 3.42 -1.45 3.36
N ALA A 18 2.44 -2.26 3.78
CA ALA A 18 1.03 -2.01 3.47
C ALA A 18 0.54 -0.67 4.04
N TYR A 19 0.99 -0.29 5.24
CA TYR A 19 0.71 1.04 5.78
C TYR A 19 1.33 2.16 4.93
N ILE A 20 2.60 2.00 4.54
CA ILE A 20 3.31 2.98 3.70
C ILE A 20 2.59 3.16 2.36
N VAL A 21 2.23 2.05 1.70
CA VAL A 21 1.46 2.10 0.44
C VAL A 21 0.11 2.78 0.66
N TYR A 22 -0.62 2.41 1.72
CA TYR A 22 -1.89 3.05 2.08
C TYR A 22 -1.77 4.57 2.21
N MET A 23 -0.74 5.05 2.92
CA MET A 23 -0.53 6.48 3.14
C MET A 23 -0.06 7.20 1.86
N MET A 24 1.01 6.70 1.23
CA MET A 24 1.66 7.38 0.12
C MET A 24 0.85 7.28 -1.17
N ALA A 25 0.29 6.13 -1.52
CA ALA A 25 -0.55 6.03 -2.71
C ALA A 25 -1.91 6.70 -2.48
N GLY A 26 -2.43 6.66 -1.25
CA GLY A 26 -3.67 7.34 -0.88
C GLY A 26 -3.60 8.86 -0.98
N SER A 27 -2.42 9.46 -0.76
CA SER A 27 -2.24 10.91 -0.85
C SER A 27 -2.29 11.46 -2.28
N TYR A 28 -2.26 10.61 -3.31
CA TYR A 28 -2.43 11.04 -4.69
C TYR A 28 -3.89 11.31 -5.08
N PHE A 29 -4.87 11.01 -4.22
CA PHE A 29 -6.30 11.21 -4.49
C PHE A 29 -6.85 12.47 -3.82
N SER A 30 -7.94 13.06 -4.34
CA SER A 30 -8.49 14.35 -3.84
C SER A 30 -9.08 14.26 -2.43
N LEU A 31 -9.67 13.11 -2.06
CA LEU A 31 -10.25 12.82 -0.75
C LEU A 31 -10.29 11.32 -0.50
N GLY A 32 -9.53 10.84 0.50
CA GLY A 32 -9.57 9.46 0.96
C GLY A 32 -10.65 9.26 2.03
N SER A 33 -11.78 8.66 1.67
CA SER A 33 -12.75 8.17 2.64
C SER A 33 -12.38 6.74 3.05
N SER A 34 -11.59 6.58 4.12
CA SER A 34 -11.29 5.24 4.65
C SER A 34 -12.52 4.74 5.43
N ASN A 35 -13.40 3.95 4.81
CA ASN A 35 -14.54 3.39 5.54
C ASN A 35 -14.11 2.36 6.61
N ARG A 36 -12.87 1.86 6.54
CA ARG A 36 -12.25 1.05 7.60
C ARG A 36 -10.75 1.34 7.59
N ARG A 37 -10.22 2.04 8.61
CA ARG A 37 -8.77 2.14 8.79
C ARG A 37 -8.21 0.71 8.83
N PRO A 38 -7.27 0.33 7.97
CA PRO A 38 -6.74 -1.02 8.01
C PRO A 38 -6.12 -1.24 9.38
N SER A 39 -6.71 -2.17 10.12
CA SER A 39 -6.44 -2.48 11.52
C SER A 39 -4.93 -2.59 11.81
N ASN A 40 -4.46 -1.86 12.82
CA ASN A 40 -3.11 -1.89 13.42
C ASN A 40 -1.89 -1.90 12.47
N LEU A 41 -2.03 -1.61 11.17
CA LEU A 41 -0.89 -1.57 10.25
C LEU A 41 0.13 -0.49 10.66
N TYR A 42 -0.37 0.62 11.20
CA TYR A 42 0.44 1.71 11.75
C TYR A 42 1.44 1.24 12.82
N LEU A 43 1.05 0.28 13.68
CA LEU A 43 1.94 -0.18 14.76
C LEU A 43 3.21 -0.82 14.19
N HIS A 44 3.07 -1.66 13.16
CA HIS A 44 4.20 -2.32 12.52
C HIS A 44 5.10 -1.32 11.79
N TYR A 45 4.52 -0.26 11.23
CA TYR A 45 5.28 0.85 10.68
C TYR A 45 6.05 1.62 11.77
N ALA A 46 5.40 1.97 12.88
CA ALA A 46 6.03 2.69 13.98
C ALA A 46 7.19 1.91 14.64
N GLU A 47 7.11 0.58 14.66
CA GLU A 47 8.19 -0.32 15.14
C GLU A 47 9.36 -0.47 14.14
N MET A 48 9.22 0.01 12.89
CA MET A 48 10.26 -0.12 11.87
C MET A 48 11.38 0.90 12.08
N PRO A 49 12.66 0.52 11.90
CA PRO A 49 13.77 1.48 11.89
C PRO A 49 13.59 2.56 10.82
N ARG A 50 13.86 3.83 11.16
CA ARG A 50 13.65 4.99 10.26
C ARG A 50 14.30 4.83 8.89
N GLU A 51 15.54 4.34 8.82
CA GLU A 51 16.23 4.11 7.54
C GLU A 51 15.42 3.19 6.61
N LYS A 52 14.76 2.17 7.16
CA LYS A 52 13.91 1.27 6.38
C LYS A 52 12.58 1.89 6.00
N GLN A 53 12.01 2.74 6.85
CA GLN A 53 10.82 3.51 6.50
C GLN A 53 11.12 4.36 5.27
N TYR A 54 12.19 5.15 5.28
CA TYR A 54 12.60 5.98 4.13
C TYR A 54 12.86 5.17 2.87
N GLN A 55 13.51 4.01 2.98
CA GLN A 55 13.74 3.12 1.83
C GLN A 55 12.43 2.62 1.21
N TYR A 56 11.46 2.20 2.03
CA TYR A 56 10.17 1.73 1.52
C TYR A 56 9.31 2.88 0.98
N GLU A 57 9.28 4.02 1.66
CA GLU A 57 8.59 5.23 1.19
C GLU A 57 9.09 5.66 -0.18
N SER A 58 10.42 5.79 -0.34
CA SER A 58 11.03 6.15 -1.61
C SER A 58 10.67 5.16 -2.72
N ARG A 59 10.69 3.84 -2.44
CA ARG A 59 10.29 2.82 -3.41
C ARG A 59 8.83 2.96 -3.84
N VAL A 60 7.93 3.27 -2.90
CA VAL A 60 6.51 3.47 -3.20
C VAL A 60 6.31 4.72 -4.05
N ILE A 61 6.98 5.83 -3.72
CA ILE A 61 6.94 7.07 -4.51
C ILE A 61 7.42 6.81 -5.95
N SER A 62 8.59 6.21 -6.13
CA SER A 62 9.11 5.91 -7.47
C SER A 62 8.19 4.97 -8.25
N SER A 63 7.54 4.02 -7.58
CA SER A 63 6.59 3.11 -8.22
C SER A 63 5.28 3.81 -8.62
N MET A 64 4.84 4.80 -7.85
CA MET A 64 3.70 5.66 -8.21
C MET A 64 4.03 6.56 -9.40
N GLU A 65 5.19 7.20 -9.38
CA GLU A 65 5.67 8.05 -10.49
C GLU A 65 5.81 7.28 -11.80
N ALA A 66 6.22 6.01 -11.73
CA ALA A 66 6.31 5.12 -12.87
C ALA A 66 4.96 4.78 -13.54
N LEU A 67 3.83 5.05 -12.88
CA LEU A 67 2.48 4.88 -13.47
C LEU A 67 2.15 5.95 -14.52
N GLY A 68 2.96 7.01 -14.59
CA GLY A 68 2.83 8.05 -15.60
C GLY A 68 1.98 9.24 -15.13
N LYS A 69 2.40 10.43 -15.57
CA LYS A 69 1.84 11.71 -15.14
C LYS A 69 0.34 11.86 -15.46
N GLU A 70 -0.09 11.38 -16.62
CA GLU A 70 -1.50 11.49 -17.05
C GLU A 70 -2.43 10.70 -16.11
N PHE A 71 -2.06 9.47 -15.78
CA PHE A 71 -2.81 8.66 -14.82
C PHE A 71 -2.86 9.32 -13.43
N LEU A 72 -1.70 9.80 -12.95
CA LEU A 72 -1.61 10.48 -11.65
C LEU A 72 -2.48 11.75 -11.59
N GLN A 73 -2.55 12.51 -12.70
CA GLN A 73 -3.43 13.68 -12.82
C GLN A 73 -4.91 13.29 -12.82
N SER A 74 -5.28 12.17 -13.47
CA SER A 74 -6.65 11.67 -13.45
C SER A 74 -7.09 11.35 -12.02
N ILE A 75 -6.33 10.51 -11.31
CA ILE A 75 -6.68 10.08 -9.95
C ILE A 75 -6.65 11.21 -8.91
N ALA A 76 -5.87 12.27 -9.15
CA ALA A 76 -5.78 13.43 -8.26
C ALA A 76 -7.08 14.20 -8.10
N THR A 77 -8.03 14.04 -9.03
CA THR A 77 -9.36 14.65 -8.94
C THR A 77 -10.37 13.75 -8.23
N LEU A 78 -10.06 12.46 -8.11
CA LEU A 78 -11.02 11.43 -7.69
C LEU A 78 -11.02 11.22 -6.18
N ARG A 79 -12.21 10.97 -5.64
CA ARG A 79 -12.35 10.47 -4.27
C ARG A 79 -12.00 8.99 -4.24
N CYS A 80 -11.35 8.55 -3.17
CA CYS A 80 -10.91 7.17 -3.05
C CYS A 80 -11.49 6.51 -1.78
N ASN A 81 -11.89 5.25 -1.94
CA ASN A 81 -12.17 4.34 -0.84
C ASN A 81 -11.14 3.21 -0.89
N VAL A 82 -10.35 3.08 0.18
CA VAL A 82 -9.31 2.05 0.23
C VAL A 82 -9.83 0.79 0.92
N ARG A 83 -9.70 -0.35 0.24
CA ARG A 83 -10.01 -1.67 0.77
C ARG A 83 -8.72 -2.46 0.97
N CYS A 84 -8.53 -2.98 2.17
CA CYS A 84 -7.43 -3.88 2.49
C CYS A 84 -7.97 -5.31 2.61
N LYS A 85 -7.44 -6.24 1.81
CA LYS A 85 -7.78 -7.67 1.85
C LYS A 85 -6.52 -8.49 2.13
N PHE A 86 -6.67 -9.55 2.90
CA PHE A 86 -5.63 -10.56 3.09
C PHE A 86 -5.96 -11.74 2.17
N CYS A 87 -5.11 -11.99 1.18
CA CYS A 87 -5.31 -13.01 0.15
C CYS A 87 -4.22 -14.07 0.29
N GLY A 88 -4.47 -15.09 1.12
CA GLY A 88 -3.44 -16.06 1.50
C GLY A 88 -2.29 -15.38 2.25
N ASP A 89 -1.07 -15.48 1.70
CA ASP A 89 0.14 -14.85 2.23
C ASP A 89 0.33 -13.38 1.75
N ASP A 90 -0.53 -12.89 0.86
CA ASP A 90 -0.41 -11.55 0.28
C ASP A 90 -1.38 -10.55 0.91
N ILE A 91 -0.99 -9.28 0.91
CA ILE A 91 -1.86 -8.15 1.25
C ILE A 91 -2.24 -7.43 -0.04
N LEU A 92 -3.54 -7.24 -0.26
CA LEU A 92 -4.07 -6.51 -1.40
C LEU A 92 -4.69 -5.20 -0.92
N LEU A 93 -4.21 -4.08 -1.45
CA LEU A 93 -4.80 -2.75 -1.25
C LEU A 93 -5.46 -2.32 -2.55
N GLU A 94 -6.75 -2.00 -2.49
CA GLU A 94 -7.51 -1.50 -3.62
C GLU A 94 -7.99 -0.09 -3.31
N PHE A 95 -7.54 0.87 -4.11
CA PHE A 95 -7.91 2.26 -4.08
C PHE A 95 -9.02 2.46 -5.12
N CYS A 96 -10.27 2.32 -4.68
CA CYS A 96 -11.44 2.35 -5.55
C CYS A 96 -12.03 3.77 -5.61
N THR A 97 -12.33 4.27 -6.80
CA THR A 97 -12.89 5.63 -6.97
C THR A 97 -14.40 5.67 -7.19
N GLY A 98 -15.05 4.50 -7.25
CA GLY A 98 -16.48 4.37 -7.56
C GLY A 98 -16.80 4.38 -9.06
N GLY A 99 -15.80 4.65 -9.93
CA GLY A 99 -15.87 4.48 -11.39
C GLY A 99 -15.02 3.30 -11.90
N PHE A 100 -14.64 3.34 -13.18
CA PHE A 100 -13.78 2.33 -13.82
C PHE A 100 -12.29 2.51 -13.50
N GLU A 101 -11.88 3.66 -12.99
CA GLU A 101 -10.49 3.97 -12.68
C GLU A 101 -10.15 3.71 -11.20
N GLY A 102 -8.95 3.22 -10.94
CA GLY A 102 -8.47 3.01 -9.59
C GLY A 102 -7.03 2.55 -9.56
N LEU A 103 -6.58 2.12 -8.39
CA LEU A 103 -5.23 1.63 -8.20
C LEU A 103 -5.26 0.38 -7.34
N GLN A 104 -4.51 -0.64 -7.72
CA GLN A 104 -4.31 -1.84 -6.92
C GLN A 104 -2.86 -1.95 -6.53
N CYS A 105 -2.61 -2.34 -5.30
CA CYS A 105 -1.30 -2.77 -4.84
C CYS A 105 -1.38 -4.19 -4.28
N ARG A 106 -0.60 -5.11 -4.85
CA ARG A 106 -0.41 -6.44 -4.29
C ARG A 106 0.96 -6.50 -3.61
N ILE A 107 0.98 -6.85 -2.33
CA ILE A 107 2.18 -6.92 -1.50
C ILE A 107 2.42 -8.37 -1.08
N GLN A 108 3.52 -8.94 -1.54
CA GLN A 108 3.89 -10.32 -1.22
C GLN A 108 4.58 -10.41 0.14
N LYS A 109 4.60 -11.62 0.71
CA LYS A 109 5.21 -11.94 2.02
C LYS A 109 6.66 -11.50 2.17
N ASN A 110 7.43 -11.50 1.07
CA ASN A 110 8.83 -11.07 1.00
C ASN A 110 9.00 -9.53 0.90
N CYS A 111 7.92 -8.75 1.01
CA CYS A 111 7.91 -7.29 0.87
C CYS A 111 8.27 -6.79 -0.55
N THR A 112 8.08 -7.60 -1.58
CA THR A 112 7.90 -7.10 -2.95
C THR A 112 6.46 -6.63 -3.10
N PHE A 113 6.25 -5.64 -3.95
CA PHE A 113 4.91 -5.14 -4.25
C PHE A 113 4.81 -4.72 -5.70
N GLN A 114 3.59 -4.72 -6.23
CA GLN A 114 3.28 -4.25 -7.56
C GLN A 114 2.08 -3.30 -7.48
N LEU A 115 2.28 -2.08 -7.98
CA LEU A 115 1.23 -1.09 -8.20
C LEU A 115 0.76 -1.17 -9.64
N ALA A 116 -0.55 -1.18 -9.85
CA ALA A 116 -1.13 -1.19 -11.19
C ALA A 116 -2.46 -0.42 -11.19
N PRO A 117 -2.77 0.34 -12.26
CA PRO A 117 -4.10 0.89 -12.46
C PRO A 117 -5.15 -0.22 -12.47
N ILE A 118 -6.31 0.07 -11.89
CA ILE A 118 -7.53 -0.73 -12.06
C ILE A 118 -8.35 0.00 -13.12
N GLY A 119 -8.72 -0.69 -14.20
CA GLY A 119 -9.47 -0.11 -15.31
C GLY A 119 -8.63 0.09 -16.55
N GLY A 120 -9.09 -0.53 -17.64
CA GLY A 120 -8.68 -0.30 -19.02
C GLY A 120 -9.93 -0.41 -19.89
#